data_AF-A0A433BE04-F1
#
_entry.id   AF-A0A433BE04-F1
#
_cell.length_a   1.000
_cell.length_b   1.000
_cell.length_c   1.000
_cell.angle_alpha   90.00
_cell.angle_beta   90.00
_cell.angle_gamma   90.00
#
_symmetry.space_group_name_H-M   'P 1'
#
loop_
_entity.id
_entity.type
_entity.pdbx_description
1 polymer ?
#
loop_
_entity_poly.entity_id
_entity_poly.type
_entity_poly.pdbx_seq_one_letter_code
_entity_poly.pdbx_strand_id
1 'polypeptide(L)'
;MPATELTVTPAGQVAGKHLLIPSGPEGTFHPHIQDWVTAQRKAGKVVRDVSGDVLVKGIKQWAAYEHKAGGKTVRTVFKIT
;
A
#
# COMPACT_ATOMS: atom_id res chain seq x y z
N MET A 1 -13.15 0.72 5.98
CA MET A 1 -12.48 -0.59 6.12
C MET A 1 -11.17 -0.40 6.86
N PRO A 2 -10.92 -1.18 7.94
CA PRO A 2 -9.65 -1.17 8.65
C PRO A 2 -8.49 -1.57 7.75
N ALA A 3 -7.32 -0.98 8.01
CA ALA A 3 -6.13 -1.19 7.20
C ALA A 3 -4.87 -1.19 8.06
N THR A 4 -4.04 -2.21 7.90
CA THR A 4 -2.74 -2.29 8.56
C THR A 4 -1.63 -2.14 7.53
N GLU A 5 -0.67 -1.25 7.78
CA GLU A 5 0.50 -1.12 6.91
C GLU A 5 1.29 -2.43 6.84
N LEU A 6 1.74 -2.79 5.65
CA LEU A 6 2.55 -3.98 5.41
C LEU A 6 3.94 -3.60 4.93
N THR A 7 4.95 -4.17 5.58
CA THR A 7 6.30 -4.22 5.04
C THR A 7 6.38 -5.33 3.99
N VAL A 8 6.64 -4.95 2.74
CA VAL A 8 6.67 -5.88 1.61
C VAL A 8 7.97 -5.77 0.81
N THR A 9 8.44 -6.91 0.30
CA THR A 9 9.55 -7.00 -0.64
C THR A 9 9.03 -7.31 -2.04
N PRO A 10 9.51 -6.62 -3.09
CA PRO A 10 9.19 -6.95 -4.47
C PRO A 10 9.71 -8.35 -4.84
N ALA A 11 8.85 -9.16 -5.45
CA ALA A 11 9.15 -10.53 -5.85
C ALA A 11 8.92 -10.80 -7.34
N GLY A 12 8.94 -9.74 -8.16
CA GLY A 12 8.75 -9.80 -9.61
C GLY A 12 7.35 -9.38 -10.06
N GLN A 13 6.90 -9.94 -11.18
CA GLN A 13 5.57 -9.68 -11.73
C GLN A 13 4.83 -11.00 -11.99
N VAL A 14 3.53 -11.02 -11.73
CA VAL A 14 2.63 -12.13 -12.04
C VAL A 14 1.45 -11.58 -12.81
N ALA A 15 1.20 -12.13 -14.00
CA ALA A 15 0.13 -11.68 -14.89
C ALA A 15 0.11 -10.14 -15.14
N GLY A 16 1.29 -9.55 -15.30
CA GLY A 16 1.46 -8.10 -15.52
C GLY A 16 1.30 -7.22 -14.27
N LYS A 17 1.01 -7.80 -13.10
CA LYS A 17 0.93 -7.08 -11.81
C LYS A 17 2.21 -7.27 -11.00
N HIS A 18 2.61 -6.26 -10.25
CA HIS A 18 3.74 -6.35 -9.34
C HIS A 18 3.43 -7.28 -8.17
N LEU A 19 4.18 -8.38 -8.04
CA LEU A 19 4.06 -9.28 -6.91
C LEU A 19 4.89 -8.73 -5.74
N LEU A 20 4.23 -8.53 -4.61
CA LEU A 20 4.81 -8.10 -3.35
C LEU A 20 4.63 -9.20 -2.32
N ILE A 21 5.68 -9.51 -1.58
CA ILE A 21 5.67 -10.52 -0.51
C ILE A 21 5.80 -9.79 0.82
N PRO A 22 4.84 -9.96 1.76
CA PRO A 22 5.02 -9.51 3.13
C PRO A 22 6.29 -10.11 3.73
N SER A 23 7.23 -9.25 4.12
CA SER A 23 8.59 -9.65 4.49
C SER A 23 9.05 -9.04 5.82
N GLY A 24 8.21 -8.21 6.45
CA GLY A 24 8.52 -7.58 7.72
C GLY A 24 7.29 -7.47 8.62
N PRO A 25 7.45 -6.84 9.79
CA PRO A 25 6.36 -6.65 10.74
C PRO A 25 5.25 -5.78 10.12
N GLU A 26 4.03 -6.03 10.59
CA GLU A 26 2.89 -5.16 10.34
C GLU A 26 3.15 -3.79 10.99
N GLY A 27 2.87 -2.73 10.25
CA GLY A 27 3.11 -1.35 10.66
C GLY A 27 1.90 -0.75 11.37
N THR A 28 1.69 0.55 11.16
CA THR A 28 0.59 1.28 11.77
C THR A 28 -0.77 0.72 11.33
N PHE A 29 -1.63 0.48 12.32
CA PHE A 29 -3.04 0.16 12.11
C PHE A 29 -3.85 1.45 11.97
N HIS A 30 -4.71 1.48 10.95
CA HIS A 30 -5.64 2.56 10.67
C HIS A 30 -7.07 2.01 10.74
N PRO A 31 -7.94 2.55 11.62
CA PRO A 31 -9.34 2.14 11.71
C PRO A 31 -10.09 2.27 10.38
N HIS A 32 -9.72 3.26 9.57
CA HIS A 32 -10.16 3.40 8.20
C HIS A 32 -9.00 3.78 7.28
N ILE A 33 -8.83 3.08 6.15
CA ILE A 33 -7.79 3.43 5.16
C ILE A 33 -7.86 4.89 4.68
N GLN A 34 -9.07 5.44 4.62
CA GLN A 34 -9.34 6.85 4.31
C GLN A 34 -8.67 7.82 5.30
N ASP A 35 -8.45 7.43 6.56
CA ASP A 35 -7.77 8.27 7.54
C ASP A 35 -6.32 8.51 7.11
N TRP A 36 -5.64 7.45 6.68
CA TRP A 36 -4.30 7.55 6.12
C TRP A 36 -4.30 8.37 4.82
N VAL A 37 -5.20 8.09 3.87
CA VAL A 37 -5.29 8.83 2.60
C VAL A 37 -5.53 10.32 2.85
N THR A 38 -6.41 10.65 3.79
CA THR A 38 -6.73 12.03 4.16
C THR A 38 -5.54 12.71 4.83
N ALA A 39 -4.81 12.02 5.71
CA ALA A 39 -3.59 12.53 6.31
C ALA A 39 -2.51 12.86 5.26
N GLN A 40 -2.29 11.96 4.29
CA GLN A 40 -1.34 12.22 3.20
C GLN A 40 -1.77 13.41 2.34
N ARG A 41 -3.06 13.51 2.00
CA ARG A 41 -3.61 14.65 1.24
C ARG A 41 -3.47 15.97 2.01
N LYS A 42 -3.71 15.97 3.32
CA LYS A 42 -3.49 17.14 4.20
C LYS A 42 -2.02 17.56 4.24
N ALA A 43 -1.10 16.60 4.12
CA ALA A 43 0.33 16.87 3.97
C ALA A 43 0.74 17.33 2.55
N GLY A 44 -0.22 17.65 1.69
CA GLY A 44 0.02 18.13 0.31
C GLY A 44 0.45 17.03 -0.67
N LYS A 45 0.36 15.75 -0.28
CA LYS A 45 0.75 14.63 -1.15
C LYS A 45 -0.42 14.20 -2.01
N VAL A 46 -0.16 14.04 -3.30
CA VAL A 46 -1.10 13.39 -4.23
C VAL A 46 -0.93 11.89 -4.09
N VAL A 47 -1.96 11.23 -3.55
CA VAL A 47 -2.01 9.78 -3.37
C VAL A 47 -2.87 9.17 -4.46
N ARG A 48 -2.30 8.21 -5.20
CA ARG A 48 -2.94 7.43 -6.24
C ARG A 48 -3.16 6.00 -5.77
N ASP A 49 -4.33 5.46 -6.02
CA ASP A 49 -4.61 4.03 -5.83
C ASP A 49 -3.98 3.21 -6.97
N VAL A 50 -3.15 2.23 -6.59
CA VAL A 50 -2.50 1.28 -7.50
C VAL A 50 -2.77 -0.18 -7.07
N SER A 51 -3.82 -0.40 -6.29
CA SER A 51 -4.21 -1.73 -5.80
C SER A 51 -4.46 -2.72 -6.95
N GLY A 52 -4.90 -2.21 -8.11
CA GLY A 52 -5.11 -3.01 -9.32
C GLY A 52 -3.82 -3.53 -9.96
N ASP A 53 -2.71 -2.81 -9.80
CA ASP A 53 -1.40 -3.11 -10.43
C ASP A 53 -0.49 -3.94 -9.53
N VAL A 54 -0.97 -4.29 -8.32
CA VAL A 54 -0.19 -4.94 -7.28
C VAL A 54 -0.90 -6.20 -6.81
N LEU A 55 -0.14 -7.25 -6.58
CA LEU A 55 -0.59 -8.48 -5.93
C LEU A 55 0.22 -8.67 -4.65
N VAL A 56 -0.45 -8.93 -3.53
CA VAL A 56 0.23 -9.21 -2.27
C VAL A 56 0.08 -10.70 -1.95
N LYS A 57 1.20 -11.42 -1.93
CA LYS A 57 1.20 -12.87 -1.69
C LYS A 57 0.63 -13.19 -0.32
N GLY A 58 -0.36 -14.09 -0.27
CA GLY A 58 -0.95 -14.58 0.99
C GLY A 58 -1.94 -13.63 1.66
N ILE A 59 -2.25 -12.48 1.05
CA ILE A 59 -3.23 -11.52 1.57
C ILE A 59 -4.47 -11.56 0.68
N LYS A 60 -5.63 -11.82 1.28
CA LYS A 60 -6.90 -11.93 0.54
C LYS A 60 -7.39 -10.58 0.02
N GLN A 61 -7.23 -9.54 0.84
CA GLN A 61 -7.67 -8.19 0.51
C GLN A 61 -6.58 -7.20 0.91
N TRP A 62 -6.16 -6.38 -0.03
CA TRP A 62 -5.12 -5.38 0.17
C TRP A 62 -5.51 -4.08 -0.51
N ALA A 63 -4.88 -3.00 -0.07
CA ALA A 63 -4.87 -1.73 -0.78
C ALA A 63 -3.43 -1.28 -0.97
N ALA A 64 -3.09 -0.73 -2.14
CA ALA A 64 -1.78 -0.19 -2.42
C ALA A 64 -1.94 1.23 -2.95
N TYR A 65 -1.20 2.15 -2.34
CA TYR A 65 -1.23 3.55 -2.70
C TYR A 65 0.18 4.04 -3.02
N GLU A 66 0.27 4.90 -4.03
CA GLU A 66 1.50 5.58 -4.40
C GLU A 66 1.38 7.08 -4.20
N HIS A 67 2.45 7.70 -3.73
CA HIS A 67 2.58 9.14 -3.72
C HIS A 67 4.00 9.56 -4.10
N LYS A 68 4.14 10.77 -4.64
CA LYS A 68 5.47 11.35 -4.89
C LYS A 68 6.01 11.99 -3.61
N ALA A 69 7.22 11.61 -3.20
CA ALA A 69 7.97 12.24 -2.12
C ALA A 69 9.40 12.49 -2.61
N GLY A 70 9.84 13.75 -2.62
CA GLY A 70 11.21 14.11 -2.99
C GLY A 70 11.64 13.64 -4.39
N GLY A 71 10.75 13.67 -5.38
CA GLY A 71 11.01 13.19 -6.74
C GLY A 71 10.98 11.67 -6.94
N LYS A 72 10.78 10.90 -5.87
CA LYS A 72 10.63 9.44 -5.91
C LYS A 72 9.17 9.04 -5.69
N THR A 73 8.74 7.97 -6.34
CA THR A 73 7.43 7.35 -6.06
C THR A 73 7.56 6.43 -4.86
N VAL A 74 6.84 6.72 -3.78
CA VAL A 74 6.75 5.88 -2.59
C VAL A 74 5.43 5.11 -2.66
N ARG A 75 5.53 3.78 -2.61
CA ARG A 75 4.39 2.87 -2.56
C ARG A 75 4.19 2.38 -1.13
N THR A 76 2.97 2.52 -0.62
CA THR A 76 2.56 2.03 0.70
C THR A 76 1.47 0.98 0.49
N VAL A 77 1.61 -0.18 1.12
CA VAL A 77 0.71 -1.32 0.97
C VAL A 77 0.05 -1.62 2.30
N PHE A 78 -1.22 -1.98 2.25
CA PHE A 78 -2.06 -2.23 3.40
C PHE A 78 -2.74 -3.58 3.29
N LYS A 79 -2.80 -4.29 4.41
CA LYS A 79 -3.70 -5.44 4.61
C LYS A 79 -5.06 -4.91 5.00
N ILE A 80 -6.10 -5.31 4.28
CA ILE A 80 -7.47 -4.98 4.63
C ILE A 80 -8.09 -6.18 5.35
N THR A 81 -8.75 -5.92 6.47
CA THR A 81 -9.41 -6.93 7.32
C THR A 81 -10.89 -6.66 7.43
#